data_AF-A0A8I0VIR5-F1
#
_entry.id   AF-A0A8I0VIR5-F1
#
_cell.length_a   1.000
_cell.length_b   1.000
_cell.length_c   1.000
_cell.angle_alpha   90.00
_cell.angle_beta   90.00
_cell.angle_gamma   90.00
#
_symmetry.space_group_name_H-M   'P 1'
#
loop_
_entity.id
_entity.type
_entity.pdbx_description
1 polymer ?
#
loop_
_entity_poly.entity_id
_entity_poly.type
_entity_poly.pdbx_seq_one_letter_code
_entity_poly.pdbx_strand_id
1 'polypeptide(L)'
;MRQSNLSERQLAELFNVSRSTARKWKNRDSVDDKSHCPRNIQTDLTEAQEGIIVLVRTTLLLPLDDLLAVIREFLLPDLSRSALDRCLRRHGVSNLKDLYPKD
;
A
#
# COMPACT_ATOMS: atom_id res chain seq x y z
N MET A 1 1.10 -30.04 -8.85
CA MET A 1 2.30 -29.62 -9.61
C MET A 1 3.59 -29.77 -8.80
N ARG A 2 3.69 -29.25 -7.57
CA ARG A 2 4.91 -29.30 -6.73
C ARG A 2 5.52 -30.70 -6.55
N GLN A 3 4.70 -31.70 -6.28
CA GLN A 3 5.15 -33.10 -6.06
C GLN A 3 5.52 -33.84 -7.37
N SER A 4 5.36 -33.20 -8.53
CA SER A 4 5.66 -33.84 -9.82
C SER A 4 7.11 -33.61 -10.23
N ASN A 5 7.76 -34.69 -10.67
CA ASN A 5 9.10 -34.66 -11.25
C ASN A 5 9.13 -34.13 -12.70
N LEU A 6 7.95 -33.87 -13.30
CA LEU A 6 7.84 -33.35 -14.67
C LEU A 6 8.43 -31.93 -14.78
N SER A 7 8.94 -31.60 -15.97
CA SER A 7 9.41 -30.25 -16.27
C SER A 7 8.26 -29.22 -16.25
N GLU A 8 8.58 -27.94 -16.06
CA GLU A 8 7.59 -26.85 -16.12
C GLU A 8 6.79 -26.84 -17.43
N ARG A 9 7.44 -27.22 -18.54
CA ARG A 9 6.85 -27.27 -19.87
C ARG A 9 5.83 -28.40 -19.99
N GLN A 10 6.19 -29.60 -19.54
CA GLN A 10 5.28 -30.75 -19.53
C GLN A 10 4.07 -30.49 -18.62
N LEU A 11 4.27 -29.84 -17.47
CA LEU A 11 3.16 -29.44 -16.59
C LEU A 11 2.26 -28.38 -17.24
N ALA A 12 2.83 -27.42 -17.96
CA ALA A 12 2.06 -26.42 -18.69
C ALA A 12 1.16 -27.05 -19.76
N GLU A 13 1.70 -28.00 -20.53
CA GLU A 13 0.97 -28.76 -21.55
C GLU A 13 -0.11 -29.66 -20.93
N LEU A 14 0.22 -30.43 -19.90
CA LEU A 14 -0.71 -31.36 -19.24
C LEU A 14 -1.94 -30.66 -18.63
N PHE A 15 -1.72 -29.50 -17.99
CA PHE A 15 -2.79 -28.76 -17.32
C PHE A 15 -3.37 -27.65 -18.19
N ASN A 16 -2.93 -27.51 -19.44
CA ASN A 16 -3.33 -26.45 -20.37
C ASN A 16 -3.23 -25.04 -19.74
N VAL A 17 -2.10 -24.74 -19.10
CA VAL A 17 -1.81 -23.44 -18.49
C VAL A 17 -0.54 -22.83 -19.05
N SER A 18 -0.32 -21.53 -18.81
CA SER A 18 0.95 -20.90 -19.16
C SER A 18 2.13 -21.50 -18.37
N ARG A 19 3.32 -21.49 -18.97
CA ARG A 19 4.56 -21.93 -18.29
C ARG A 19 4.83 -21.14 -17.01
N SER A 20 4.52 -19.84 -16.98
CA SER A 20 4.66 -18.99 -15.80
C SER A 20 3.74 -19.45 -14.66
N THR A 21 2.52 -19.86 -14.99
CA THR A 21 1.56 -20.45 -14.04
C THR A 21 2.09 -21.79 -13.52
N ALA A 22 2.52 -22.69 -14.40
CA ALA A 22 3.11 -23.97 -14.00
C ALA A 22 4.32 -23.79 -13.07
N ARG A 23 5.22 -22.85 -13.40
CA ARG A 23 6.37 -22.46 -12.56
C ARG A 23 5.94 -21.92 -11.20
N LYS A 24 4.98 -20.99 -11.17
CA LYS A 24 4.43 -20.41 -9.93
C LYS A 24 3.89 -21.52 -9.01
N TRP A 25 3.06 -22.41 -9.54
CA TRP A 25 2.42 -23.47 -8.75
C TRP A 25 3.36 -24.62 -8.36
N LYS A 26 4.43 -24.87 -9.14
CA LYS A 26 5.47 -25.83 -8.76
C LYS A 26 6.30 -25.33 -7.57
N ASN A 27 6.56 -24.03 -7.51
CA ASN A 27 7.39 -23.39 -6.47
C ASN A 27 6.58 -22.82 -5.27
N ARG A 28 5.25 -22.95 -5.26
CA ARG A 28 4.40 -22.40 -4.18
C ARG A 28 4.42 -23.34 -2.97
N ASP A 29 4.47 -22.77 -1.76
CA ASP A 29 4.41 -23.53 -0.49
C ASP A 29 3.00 -23.89 -0.03
N SER A 30 2.00 -23.10 -0.40
CA SER A 30 0.60 -23.35 -0.08
C SER A 30 -0.28 -23.08 -1.29
N VAL A 31 -1.44 -23.76 -1.34
CA VAL A 31 -2.45 -23.59 -2.37
C VAL A 31 -3.41 -22.42 -2.09
N ASP A 32 -3.40 -21.93 -0.85
CA ASP A 32 -4.31 -20.88 -0.39
C ASP A 32 -4.05 -19.57 -1.12
N ASP A 33 -5.12 -18.81 -1.31
CA ASP A 33 -5.03 -17.47 -1.87
C ASP A 33 -4.37 -16.53 -0.87
N LYS A 34 -3.32 -15.88 -1.36
CA LYS A 34 -2.64 -14.82 -0.64
C LYS A 34 -3.38 -13.53 -0.90
N SER A 35 -3.21 -12.55 0.00
CA SER A 35 -3.73 -11.21 -0.21
C SER A 35 -3.40 -10.69 -1.62
N HIS A 36 -4.41 -10.11 -2.28
CA HIS A 36 -4.25 -9.42 -3.55
C HIS A 36 -3.61 -8.03 -3.38
N CYS A 37 -3.43 -7.56 -2.15
CA CYS A 37 -2.77 -6.29 -1.88
C CYS A 37 -1.27 -6.38 -2.26
N PRO A 38 -0.73 -5.40 -3.00
CA PRO A 38 0.70 -5.30 -3.25
C PRO A 38 1.49 -5.31 -1.95
N ARG A 39 2.62 -6.04 -1.92
CA ARG A 39 3.52 -6.05 -0.75
C ARG A 39 4.17 -4.69 -0.50
N ASN A 40 4.44 -3.96 -1.57
CA ASN A 40 5.00 -2.62 -1.51
C ASN A 40 4.12 -1.71 -2.35
N ILE A 41 3.52 -0.70 -1.71
CA ILE A 41 2.74 0.33 -2.39
C ILE A 41 3.70 1.50 -2.58
N GLN A 42 4.14 1.73 -3.82
CA GLN A 42 4.96 2.88 -4.13
C GLN A 42 4.15 4.17 -3.94
N THR A 43 4.75 5.13 -3.26
CA THR A 43 4.18 6.43 -2.94
C THR A 43 5.13 7.51 -3.39
N ASP A 44 4.56 8.64 -3.81
CA ASP A 44 5.35 9.84 -4.12
C ASP A 44 5.95 10.48 -2.85
N LEU A 45 5.44 10.08 -1.67
CA LEU A 45 5.90 10.52 -0.36
C LEU A 45 6.99 9.58 0.16
N THR A 46 8.10 10.18 0.61
CA THR A 46 9.12 9.51 1.42
C THR A 46 8.61 9.29 2.85
N GLU A 47 9.17 8.32 3.57
CA GLU A 47 8.82 8.04 4.97
C GLU A 47 8.94 9.29 5.87
N ALA A 48 9.98 10.10 5.65
CA ALA A 48 10.18 11.35 6.38
C ALA A 48 9.07 12.38 6.09
N GLN A 49 8.65 12.52 4.82
CA GLN A 49 7.55 13.41 4.45
C GLN A 49 6.22 12.96 5.05
N GLU A 50 5.94 11.66 5.01
CA GLU A 50 4.74 11.11 5.67
C GLU A 50 4.77 11.38 7.18
N GLY A 51 5.93 11.19 7.83
CA GLY A 51 6.12 11.50 9.25
C GLY A 51 5.81 12.96 9.58
N ILE A 52 6.29 13.91 8.78
CA ILE A 52 5.98 15.34 8.96
C ILE A 52 4.48 15.59 8.80
N ILE A 53 3.85 15.04 7.76
CA ILE A 53 2.40 15.19 7.52
C ILE A 53 1.59 14.68 8.72
N VAL A 54 1.92 13.50 9.25
CA VAL A 54 1.26 12.90 10.40
C VAL A 54 1.46 13.77 11.63
N LEU A 55 2.68 14.22 11.91
CA LEU A 55 2.99 15.10 13.03
C LEU A 55 2.19 16.40 12.99
N VAL A 56 2.12 17.06 11.83
CA VAL A 56 1.32 18.29 11.66
C VAL A 56 -0.15 18.02 11.91
N ARG A 57 -0.70 16.92 11.35
CA ARG A 57 -2.11 16.53 11.54
C ARG A 57 -2.45 16.30 13.01
N THR A 58 -1.62 15.56 13.74
CA THR A 58 -1.90 15.21 15.14
C THR A 58 -1.62 16.36 16.12
N THR A 59 -0.73 17.29 15.75
CA THR A 59 -0.40 18.45 16.60
C THR A 59 -1.38 19.60 16.41
N LEU A 60 -1.72 19.93 15.16
CA LEU A 60 -2.54 21.10 14.84
C LEU A 60 -4.02 20.77 14.64
N LEU A 61 -4.38 19.48 14.50
CA LEU A 61 -5.75 19.01 14.33
C LEU A 61 -6.48 19.72 13.16
N LEU A 62 -5.74 20.04 12.10
CA LEU A 62 -6.28 20.72 10.92
C LEU A 62 -7.18 19.78 10.11
N PRO A 63 -8.31 20.27 9.56
CA PRO A 63 -9.06 19.59 8.50
C PRO A 63 -8.20 19.22 7.29
N LEU A 64 -8.67 18.30 6.45
CA LEU A 64 -7.89 17.75 5.34
C LEU A 64 -7.41 18.83 4.35
N ASP A 65 -8.28 19.78 4.01
CA ASP A 65 -7.98 20.82 3.02
C ASP A 65 -7.06 21.91 3.58
N ASP A 66 -7.22 22.26 4.85
CA ASP A 66 -6.31 23.21 5.53
C ASP A 66 -4.92 22.60 5.70
N LEU A 67 -4.85 21.31 6.07
CA LEU A 67 -3.59 20.58 6.11
C LEU A 67 -2.94 20.53 4.73
N LEU A 68 -3.71 20.30 3.67
CA LEU A 68 -3.19 20.29 2.30
C LEU A 68 -2.58 21.64 1.93
N ALA A 69 -3.23 22.75 2.28
CA ALA A 69 -2.71 24.10 2.02
C ALA A 69 -1.37 24.32 2.74
N VAL A 70 -1.30 23.97 4.03
CA VAL A 70 -0.05 24.08 4.83
C VAL A 70 1.07 23.23 4.24
N ILE A 71 0.79 21.96 3.91
CA ILE A 71 1.84 21.07 3.40
C ILE A 71 2.33 21.51 2.00
N ARG A 72 1.44 22.03 1.15
CA ARG A 72 1.83 22.58 -0.15
C ARG A 72 2.71 23.81 -0.04
N GLU A 73 2.37 24.70 0.88
CA GLU A 73 3.12 25.94 1.09
C GLU A 73 4.54 25.67 1.58
N PHE A 74 4.72 24.73 2.51
CA PHE A 74 5.97 24.58 3.24
C PHE A 74 6.83 23.36 2.88
N LEU A 75 6.28 22.33 2.21
CA LEU A 75 7.00 21.07 2.02
C LEU A 75 6.86 20.47 0.62
N LEU A 76 5.64 20.41 0.09
CA LEU A 76 5.30 19.63 -1.09
C LEU A 76 4.30 20.37 -1.99
N PRO A 77 4.76 21.32 -2.82
CA PRO A 77 3.88 22.18 -3.61
C PRO A 77 2.94 21.40 -4.53
N ASP A 78 3.42 20.27 -5.07
CA ASP A 78 2.68 19.43 -6.01
C ASP A 78 1.88 18.30 -5.33
N LEU A 79 1.80 18.29 -3.99
CA LEU A 79 1.08 17.22 -3.28
C LEU A 79 -0.38 17.17 -3.71
N SER A 80 -0.84 16.02 -4.18
CA SER A 80 -2.26 15.83 -4.48
C SER A 80 -3.07 15.57 -3.20
N ARG A 81 -4.31 16.05 -3.18
CA ARG A 81 -5.25 15.78 -2.08
C ARG A 81 -5.44 14.28 -1.81
N SER A 82 -5.45 13.46 -2.86
CA SER A 82 -5.60 12.01 -2.76
C SER A 82 -4.33 11.32 -2.25
N ALA A 83 -3.13 11.83 -2.53
CA ALA A 83 -1.90 11.35 -1.90
C ALA A 83 -1.90 11.65 -0.40
N LEU A 84 -2.31 12.87 -0.02
CA LEU A 84 -2.46 13.24 1.40
C LEU A 84 -3.46 12.33 2.12
N ASP A 85 -4.67 12.16 1.58
CA ASP A 85 -5.69 11.30 2.20
C ASP A 85 -5.21 9.84 2.34
N ARG A 86 -4.55 9.28 1.31
CA ARG A 86 -3.96 7.94 1.37
C ARG A 86 -2.88 7.82 2.43
N CYS A 87 -2.03 8.83 2.58
CA CYS A 87 -1.03 8.90 3.64
C CYS A 87 -1.71 8.84 5.02
N LEU A 88 -2.67 9.74 5.28
CA LEU A 88 -3.37 9.79 6.56
C LEU A 88 -4.10 8.49 6.89
N ARG A 89 -4.73 7.84 5.91
CA ARG A 89 -5.39 6.54 6.11
C ARG A 89 -4.40 5.43 6.46
N ARG A 90 -3.24 5.39 5.80
CA ARG A 90 -2.20 4.39 6.08
C ARG A 90 -1.67 4.51 7.51
N HIS A 91 -1.59 5.74 8.01
CA HIS A 91 -1.14 6.06 9.37
C HIS A 91 -2.29 6.12 10.39
N GLY A 92 -3.53 5.81 10.01
CA GLY A 92 -4.67 5.76 10.94
C GLY A 92 -5.16 7.11 11.46
N VAL A 93 -4.76 8.24 10.85
CA VAL A 93 -5.06 9.61 11.30
C VAL A 93 -6.00 10.37 10.35
N SER A 94 -6.69 9.65 9.46
CA SER A 94 -7.59 10.25 8.46
C SER A 94 -8.85 10.85 9.08
N ASN A 95 -9.41 10.23 10.12
CA ASN A 95 -10.58 10.75 10.82
C ASN A 95 -10.14 11.72 11.92
N LEU A 96 -10.46 13.01 11.75
CA LEU A 96 -10.07 14.04 12.70
C LEU A 96 -10.74 13.85 14.07
N LYS A 97 -11.96 13.32 14.09
CA LYS A 97 -12.72 13.12 15.33
C LYS A 97 -12.05 12.16 16.29
N ASP A 98 -11.32 11.18 15.76
CA ASP A 98 -10.61 10.18 16.56
C ASP A 98 -9.35 10.75 17.22
N LEU A 99 -8.89 11.93 16.77
CA LEU A 99 -7.69 12.60 17.27
C LEU A 99 -7.98 13.66 18.34
N TYR A 100 -9.24 14.08 18.49
CA TYR A 100 -9.58 15.01 19.56
C TYR A 100 -9.42 14.34 20.93
N PRO A 101 -8.93 15.08 21.95
CA PRO A 101 -8.92 14.59 23.31
C PRO A 101 -10.33 14.12 23.71
N LYS A 102 -10.41 12.95 24.33
CA LYS A 102 -11.65 12.44 24.91
C LYS A 102 -11.72 12.93 26.35
N ASP A 103 -12.82 13.61 26.69
CA ASP A 103 -13.17 13.98 28.06
C ASP A 103 -13.51 12.75 28.91
#